data_AF-A0A2K2U1M4-F1
#
_entry.id   AF-A0A2K2U1M4-F1
#
_cell.length_a   1.000
_cell.length_b   1.000
_cell.length_c   1.000
_cell.angle_alpha   90.00
_cell.angle_beta   90.00
_cell.angle_gamma   90.00
#
_symmetry.space_group_name_H-M   'P 1'
#
loop_
_entity.id
_entity.type
_entity.pdbx_description
1 polymer ?
#
loop_
_entity_poly.entity_id
_entity_poly.type
_entity_poly.pdbx_seq_one_letter_code
_entity_poly.pdbx_strand_id
1 'polypeptide(L)'
;MSELDNVEAIREDDMGEETAGLSHREGPGAPDAGGWAAMAERLHPGASARPPLSRVPSRSYAHVKRVLDVALSLAAIAALSPVLLACAVAVKATSPGPVLFRQERWGRAGSRFECLKFRT
;
A
#
# COMPACT_ATOMS: atom_id res chain seq x y z
N MET A 1 40.31 29.69 -16.89
CA MET A 1 39.66 28.61 -17.66
C MET A 1 39.87 27.31 -16.89
N SER A 2 39.23 27.19 -15.71
CA SER A 2 39.48 26.08 -14.76
C SER A 2 38.43 25.94 -13.64
N GLU A 3 37.16 26.29 -13.89
CA GLU A 3 36.07 26.05 -12.91
C GLU A 3 34.90 25.25 -13.49
N LEU A 4 34.89 24.96 -14.79
CA LEU A 4 33.80 24.21 -15.44
C LEU A 4 34.06 22.71 -15.56
N ASP A 5 35.30 22.24 -15.33
CA ASP A 5 35.62 20.81 -15.41
C ASP A 5 35.25 20.03 -14.14
N ASN A 6 35.04 20.72 -13.01
CA ASN A 6 34.83 20.08 -11.71
C ASN A 6 33.36 19.77 -11.39
N VAL A 7 32.43 20.23 -12.23
CA VAL A 7 30.98 20.00 -12.06
C VAL A 7 30.47 18.83 -12.91
N GLU A 8 31.15 18.53 -14.03
CA GLU A 8 30.80 17.40 -14.90
C GLU A 8 31.24 16.06 -14.28
N ALA A 9 32.38 16.03 -13.57
CA ALA A 9 32.94 14.81 -12.98
C ALA A 9 32.14 14.22 -11.81
N ILE A 10 31.20 14.98 -11.22
CA ILE A 10 30.38 14.52 -10.07
C ILE A 10 29.07 13.86 -10.54
N ARG A 11 28.71 13.93 -11.83
CA ARG A 11 27.40 13.50 -12.32
C ARG A 11 27.31 12.08 -12.89
N GLU A 12 28.42 11.38 -13.06
CA GLU A 12 28.39 10.06 -13.72
C GLU A 12 28.64 8.86 -12.79
N ASP A 13 29.26 9.04 -11.62
CA ASP A 13 29.59 7.93 -10.71
C ASP A 13 28.46 7.52 -9.75
N ASP A 14 27.46 8.38 -9.50
CA ASP A 14 26.49 8.15 -8.39
C ASP A 14 25.22 7.37 -8.83
N MET A 15 25.05 7.09 -10.12
CA MET A 15 23.80 6.50 -10.65
C MET A 15 23.85 4.97 -10.83
N GLY A 16 24.98 4.32 -10.48
CA GLY A 16 25.23 2.90 -10.75
C GLY A 16 24.84 1.92 -9.64
N GLU A 17 24.67 2.35 -8.39
CA GLU A 17 24.61 1.41 -7.24
C GLU A 17 23.30 1.44 -6.43
N GLU A 18 22.39 2.41 -6.63
CA GLU A 18 21.23 2.58 -5.74
C GLU A 18 20.02 1.66 -6.04
N THR A 19 20.04 0.86 -7.12
CA THR A 19 18.89 0.02 -7.49
C THR A 19 18.85 -1.35 -6.82
N ALA A 20 19.91 -1.74 -6.10
CA ALA A 20 19.99 -3.05 -5.42
C ALA A 20 19.52 -3.02 -3.94
N GLY A 21 19.16 -1.86 -3.38
CA GLY A 21 18.82 -1.69 -1.96
C GLY A 21 17.36 -1.31 -1.64
N LEU A 22 16.48 -1.23 -2.63
CA LEU A 22 15.10 -0.75 -2.47
C LEU A 22 14.06 -1.87 -2.24
N SER A 23 14.51 -3.05 -1.82
CA SER A 23 13.64 -4.02 -1.15
C SER A 23 13.89 -3.92 0.35
N HIS A 24 12.90 -3.48 1.10
CA HIS A 24 12.92 -3.51 2.57
C HIS A 24 13.79 -2.44 3.27
N ARG A 25 13.63 -1.15 2.93
CA ARG A 25 13.83 -0.12 3.98
C ARG A 25 12.73 -0.29 5.01
N GLU A 26 13.01 -1.04 6.07
CA GLU A 26 12.25 -0.94 7.31
C GLU A 26 12.37 0.52 7.78
N GLY A 27 11.37 1.34 7.48
CA GLY A 27 11.14 2.56 8.25
C GLY A 27 11.11 2.19 9.74
N PRO A 28 11.40 3.12 10.67
CA PRO A 28 11.45 2.82 12.09
C PRO A 28 10.23 1.98 12.43
N GLY A 29 10.48 0.70 12.74
CA GLY A 29 9.45 -0.33 12.75
C GLY A 29 8.26 0.23 13.50
N ALA A 30 7.07 0.14 12.89
CA ALA A 30 5.83 0.51 13.57
C ALA A 30 5.94 0.00 15.00
N PRO A 31 5.77 0.86 16.03
CA PRO A 31 6.02 0.47 17.41
C PRO A 31 5.35 -0.88 17.67
N ASP A 32 5.95 -1.70 18.54
CA ASP A 32 5.28 -2.93 18.94
C ASP A 32 3.86 -2.62 19.49
N ALA A 33 3.05 -3.65 19.70
CA ALA A 33 1.67 -3.45 20.18
C ALA A 33 1.60 -2.57 21.45
N GLY A 34 2.66 -2.59 22.28
CA GLY A 34 2.80 -1.72 23.46
C GLY A 34 3.11 -0.26 23.12
N GLY A 35 3.98 -0.02 22.16
CA GLY A 35 4.35 1.32 21.71
C GLY A 35 3.20 2.07 21.02
N TRP A 36 2.34 1.36 20.28
CA TRP A 36 1.11 1.99 19.74
C TRP A 36 0.13 2.38 20.84
N ALA A 37 -0.01 1.56 21.88
CA ALA A 37 -0.88 1.88 23.02
C ALA A 37 -0.35 3.06 23.83
N ALA A 38 0.97 3.09 24.10
CA ALA A 38 1.61 4.19 24.80
C ALA A 38 1.55 5.51 23.99
N MET A 39 1.71 5.44 22.67
CA MET A 39 1.55 6.60 21.79
C MET A 39 0.09 7.08 21.76
N ALA A 40 -0.87 6.16 21.63
CA ALA A 40 -2.29 6.48 21.60
C ALA A 40 -2.74 7.17 22.90
N GLU A 41 -2.26 6.70 24.06
CA GLU A 41 -2.54 7.32 25.35
C GLU A 41 -1.94 8.74 25.44
N ARG A 42 -0.72 8.93 24.92
CA ARG A 42 -0.06 10.25 24.87
C ARG A 42 -0.80 11.25 23.99
N LEU A 43 -1.35 10.79 22.86
CA LEU A 43 -2.03 11.64 21.88
C LEU A 43 -3.51 11.87 22.23
N HIS A 44 -4.17 10.89 22.83
CA HIS A 44 -5.59 10.90 23.16
C HIS A 44 -5.85 10.30 24.55
N PRO A 45 -5.54 11.04 25.63
CA PRO A 45 -5.72 10.55 26.99
C PRO A 45 -7.19 10.19 27.25
N GLY A 46 -7.43 8.97 27.73
CA GLY A 46 -8.78 8.48 28.03
C GLY A 46 -9.63 8.03 26.83
N ALA A 47 -9.08 8.05 25.60
CA ALA A 47 -9.76 7.44 24.45
C ALA A 47 -9.67 5.90 24.54
N SER A 48 -10.81 5.21 24.62
CA SER A 48 -10.79 3.74 24.58
C SER A 48 -10.29 3.27 23.21
N ALA A 49 -9.16 2.56 23.18
CA ALA A 49 -8.62 1.93 21.97
C ALA A 49 -9.61 0.94 21.29
N ARG A 50 -10.67 0.56 22.01
CA ARG A 50 -11.79 -0.23 21.49
C ARG A 50 -12.90 0.70 21.02
N PRO A 51 -13.43 0.54 19.79
CA PRO A 51 -14.63 1.27 19.38
C PRO A 51 -15.78 0.92 20.34
N PRO A 52 -16.70 1.87 20.60
CA PRO A 52 -17.85 1.61 21.47
C PRO A 52 -18.61 0.37 20.96
N LEU A 53 -18.99 -0.52 21.89
CA LEU A 53 -19.63 -1.81 21.57
C LEU A 53 -20.94 -1.67 20.79
N SER A 54 -21.52 -0.47 20.74
CA SER A 54 -22.66 -0.11 19.89
C SER A 54 -22.39 -0.19 18.39
N ARG A 55 -21.13 -0.38 17.95
CA ARG A 55 -20.74 -0.47 16.54
C ARG A 55 -20.36 -1.88 16.07
N VAL A 56 -20.58 -2.92 16.89
CA VAL A 56 -20.29 -4.30 16.46
C VAL A 56 -21.46 -4.80 15.61
N PRO A 57 -21.27 -5.00 14.29
CA PRO A 57 -22.36 -5.47 13.44
C PRO A 57 -22.79 -6.88 13.85
N SER A 58 -24.08 -7.19 13.68
CA SER A 58 -24.60 -8.53 13.90
C SER A 58 -23.90 -9.53 12.97
N ARG A 59 -23.79 -10.80 13.41
CA ARG A 59 -23.21 -11.86 12.59
C ARG A 59 -23.92 -11.95 11.24
N SER A 60 -25.25 -11.88 11.22
CA SER A 60 -26.04 -11.92 9.98
C SER A 60 -25.68 -10.77 9.04
N TYR A 61 -25.55 -9.54 9.56
CA TYR A 61 -25.12 -8.39 8.75
C TYR A 61 -23.73 -8.63 8.14
N ALA A 62 -22.77 -9.14 8.91
CA ALA A 62 -21.42 -9.40 8.40
C ALA A 62 -21.41 -10.41 7.24
N HIS A 63 -22.25 -11.46 7.31
CA HIS A 63 -22.38 -12.45 6.22
C HIS A 63 -23.00 -11.82 4.97
N VAL A 64 -24.11 -11.09 5.12
CA VAL A 64 -24.76 -10.42 3.98
C VAL A 64 -23.83 -9.41 3.32
N LYS A 65 -23.13 -8.59 4.12
CA LYS A 65 -22.11 -7.65 3.61
C LYS A 65 -21.03 -8.38 2.82
N ARG A 66 -20.55 -9.53 3.30
CA ARG A 66 -19.52 -10.30 2.61
C ARG A 66 -20.01 -10.85 1.27
N VAL A 67 -21.22 -11.40 1.22
CA VAL A 67 -21.82 -11.91 -0.03
C VAL A 67 -21.98 -10.76 -1.03
N LEU A 68 -22.52 -9.63 -0.57
CA LEU A 68 -22.69 -8.45 -1.40
C LEU A 68 -21.35 -7.93 -1.94
N ASP A 69 -20.33 -7.81 -1.08
CA ASP A 69 -19.00 -7.36 -1.47
C ASP A 69 -18.39 -8.24 -2.57
N VAL A 70 -18.50 -9.56 -2.44
CA VAL A 70 -17.99 -10.49 -3.46
C VAL A 70 -18.80 -10.38 -4.76
N ALA A 71 -20.13 -10.37 -4.68
CA ALA A 71 -21.00 -10.29 -5.85
C ALA A 71 -20.78 -8.99 -6.64
N LEU A 72 -20.76 -7.84 -5.96
CA LEU A 72 -20.53 -6.55 -6.58
C LEU A 72 -19.10 -6.43 -7.14
N SER A 73 -18.10 -6.97 -6.43
CA SER A 73 -16.72 -6.95 -6.92
C SER A 73 -16.56 -7.77 -8.20
N LEU A 74 -17.15 -8.96 -8.26
CA LEU A 74 -17.12 -9.80 -9.46
C LEU A 74 -17.85 -9.14 -10.63
N ALA A 75 -19.02 -8.55 -10.38
CA ALA A 75 -19.77 -7.82 -11.40
C ALA A 75 -18.97 -6.62 -11.93
N ALA A 76 -18.35 -5.85 -11.05
CA ALA A 76 -17.52 -4.71 -11.43
C ALA A 76 -16.29 -5.14 -12.24
N ILE A 77 -15.59 -6.22 -11.83
CA ILE A 77 -14.45 -6.76 -12.58
C ILE A 77 -14.89 -7.22 -13.97
N ALA A 78 -16.01 -7.93 -14.09
CA ALA A 78 -16.52 -8.39 -15.38
C ALA A 78 -16.86 -7.19 -16.29
N ALA A 79 -17.61 -6.22 -15.76
CA ALA A 79 -18.01 -5.02 -16.49
C ALA A 79 -16.81 -4.14 -16.91
N LEU A 80 -15.80 -4.02 -16.05
CA LEU A 80 -14.60 -3.19 -16.30
C LEU A 80 -13.46 -3.97 -16.96
N SER A 81 -13.59 -5.28 -17.17
CA SER A 81 -12.55 -6.14 -17.75
C SER A 81 -11.93 -5.61 -19.06
N PRO A 82 -12.67 -5.05 -20.03
CA PRO A 82 -12.03 -4.49 -21.24
C PRO A 82 -11.13 -3.29 -20.93
N VAL A 83 -11.54 -2.42 -20.00
CA VAL A 83 -10.75 -1.26 -19.58
C VAL A 83 -9.51 -1.70 -18.81
N LEU A 84 -9.68 -2.63 -17.87
CA LEU A 84 -8.57 -3.19 -17.09
C LEU A 84 -7.52 -3.87 -18.00
N LEU A 85 -7.98 -4.55 -19.06
CA LEU A 85 -7.08 -5.15 -20.05
C LEU A 85 -6.33 -4.09 -20.86
N ALA A 86 -7.01 -3.02 -21.29
CA ALA A 86 -6.37 -1.91 -21.99
C ALA A 86 -5.29 -1.24 -21.12
N CYS A 87 -5.58 -0.99 -19.84
CA CYS A 87 -4.60 -0.50 -18.87
C CYS A 87 -3.42 -1.47 -18.72
N ALA A 88 -3.68 -2.78 -18.64
CA ALA A 88 -2.63 -3.79 -18.49
C ALA A 88 -1.66 -3.80 -19.68
N VAL A 89 -2.19 -3.68 -20.91
CA VAL A 89 -1.38 -3.57 -22.14
C VAL A 89 -0.56 -2.28 -22.12
N ALA A 90 -1.17 -1.15 -21.80
CA ALA A 90 -0.49 0.14 -21.73
C ALA A 90 0.70 0.12 -20.75
N VAL A 91 0.50 -0.40 -19.54
CA VAL A 91 1.55 -0.51 -18.52
C VAL A 91 2.70 -1.40 -18.98
N LYS A 92 2.39 -2.50 -19.67
CA LYS A 92 3.40 -3.44 -20.17
C LYS A 92 4.20 -2.87 -21.33
N ALA A 93 3.59 -2.00 -22.14
CA ALA A 93 4.23 -1.32 -23.25
C ALA A 93 5.15 -0.19 -22.78
N THR A 94 4.83 0.50 -21.69
CA THR A 94 5.60 1.65 -21.20
C THR A 94 6.74 1.28 -20.24
N SER A 95 6.67 0.14 -19.54
CA SER A 95 7.69 -0.24 -18.57
C SER A 95 7.98 -1.75 -18.53
N PRO A 96 9.25 -2.18 -18.36
CA PRO A 96 9.57 -3.57 -18.12
C PRO A 96 9.10 -4.02 -16.73
N GLY A 97 8.50 -5.20 -16.65
CA GLY A 97 8.11 -5.86 -15.39
C GLY A 97 6.61 -6.20 -15.26
N PRO A 98 6.15 -6.53 -14.04
CA PRO A 98 4.75 -6.89 -13.76
C PRO A 98 3.79 -5.71 -13.88
N VAL A 99 2.59 -5.96 -14.40
CA VAL A 99 1.52 -4.96 -14.58
C VAL A 99 0.98 -4.42 -13.25
N LEU A 100 0.88 -5.29 -12.24
CA LEU A 100 0.35 -4.96 -10.92
C LEU A 100 1.48 -4.87 -9.88
N PHE A 101 1.37 -3.90 -9.00
CA PHE A 101 2.21 -3.71 -7.82
C PHE A 101 1.44 -4.09 -6.54
N ARG A 102 2.15 -4.67 -5.57
CA ARG A 102 1.62 -5.10 -4.26
C ARG A 102 2.05 -4.10 -3.19
N GLN A 103 1.10 -3.48 -2.50
CA GLN A 103 1.38 -2.59 -1.38
C GLN A 103 0.77 -3.13 -0.09
N GLU A 104 1.58 -3.33 0.94
CA GLU A 104 1.08 -3.74 2.26
C GLU A 104 0.26 -2.62 2.94
N ARG A 105 -0.88 -2.98 3.52
CA ARG A 105 -1.77 -2.09 4.27
C ARG A 105 -2.29 -2.80 5.52
N TRP A 106 -2.49 -2.03 6.59
CA TRP A 106 -3.17 -2.50 7.80
C TRP A 106 -4.68 -2.64 7.54
N GLY A 107 -5.22 -3.81 7.82
CA GLY A 107 -6.60 -4.19 7.58
C GLY A 107 -7.36 -4.50 8.88
N ARG A 108 -8.38 -5.36 8.75
CA ARG A 108 -9.29 -5.69 9.86
C ARG A 108 -8.53 -6.31 11.04
N ALA A 109 -8.83 -5.83 12.24
CA ALA A 109 -8.24 -6.32 13.49
C ALA A 109 -6.69 -6.29 13.52
N GLY A 110 -6.08 -5.34 12.81
CA GLY A 110 -4.62 -5.20 12.76
C GLY A 110 -3.94 -6.22 11.85
N SER A 111 -4.68 -7.04 11.10
CA SER A 111 -4.11 -7.95 10.11
C SER A 111 -3.62 -7.16 8.90
N ARG A 112 -2.40 -7.46 8.43
CA ARG A 112 -1.85 -6.89 7.20
C ARG A 112 -2.45 -7.57 5.96
N PHE A 113 -2.68 -6.80 4.91
CA PHE A 113 -3.11 -7.32 3.62
C PHE A 113 -2.40 -6.58 2.48
N GLU A 114 -2.23 -7.27 1.35
CA GLU A 114 -1.66 -6.68 0.15
C GLU A 114 -2.75 -6.03 -0.72
N CYS A 115 -2.58 -4.75 -1.02
CA CYS A 115 -3.40 -4.01 -1.96
C CYS A 115 -2.76 -4.06 -3.35
N LEU A 116 -3.51 -4.57 -4.34
CA LEU A 116 -3.09 -4.62 -5.74
C LEU A 116 -3.50 -3.34 -6.47
N LYS A 117 -2.57 -2.77 -7.25
CA LYS A 117 -2.82 -1.61 -8.11
C LYS A 117 -1.99 -1.68 -9.38
N PHE A 118 -2.47 -1.03 -10.44
CA PHE A 118 -1.65 -0.82 -11.63
C PHE A 118 -0.43 0.02 -11.30
N ARG A 119 0.68 -0.30 -11.95
CA ARG A 119 1.85 0.58 -11.97
C ARG A 119 1.48 1.86 -12.72
N THR A 120 1.94 3.00 -12.22
CA THR A 120 1.80 4.31 -12.86
C THR A 120 3.17 4.79 -13.31
#